data_AF-A0A8C9BN94-F1
#
_entry.id   AF-A0A8C9BN94-F1
#
_cell.length_a   1.000
_cell.length_b   1.000
_cell.length_c   1.000
_cell.angle_alpha   90.00
_cell.angle_beta   90.00
_cell.angle_gamma   90.00
#
_symmetry.space_group_name_H-M   'P 1'
#
loop_
_entity.id
_entity.type
_entity.pdbx_description
1 polymer ?
#
loop_
_entity_poly.entity_id
_entity_poly.type
_entity_poly.pdbx_seq_one_letter_code
_entity_poly.pdbx_strand_id
1 'polypeptide(L)'
;MVVWSLWSLLLWEGAVPRPVVQVFIAVSGDAQPPKTCQVFLSCWAPNISDITYSWRREGTIDLDIKPGGLFMDGQVLSVSLGPGDKGVAYSCIVSNPVSWDLATVTPWESCHHQAAPGMASYKDVLLVVVPVLLLVILAGLSAWHWGPCSGKKKKDVGAGEVAPETENPLVGLP
;
A
#
# COMPACT_ATOMS: atom_id res chain seq x y z
N MET A 1 -57.30 13.00 10.32
CA MET A 1 -56.10 13.04 9.45
C MET A 1 -54.90 13.66 10.16
N VAL A 2 -55.03 14.83 10.79
CA VAL A 2 -53.91 15.52 11.50
C VAL A 2 -53.23 14.67 12.59
N VAL A 3 -54.01 13.91 13.37
CA VAL A 3 -53.46 13.00 14.40
C VAL A 3 -52.55 11.92 13.78
N TRP A 4 -52.95 11.34 12.64
CA TRP A 4 -52.13 10.31 11.99
C TRP A 4 -50.82 10.90 11.44
N SER A 5 -50.86 12.11 10.89
CA SER A 5 -49.67 12.83 10.45
C SER A 5 -48.71 13.18 11.60
N LEU A 6 -49.24 13.61 12.76
CA LEU A 6 -48.40 13.88 13.94
C LEU A 6 -47.74 12.62 14.50
N TRP A 7 -48.46 11.49 14.50
CA TRP A 7 -47.90 10.21 14.94
C TRP A 7 -46.79 9.70 14.00
N SER A 8 -46.94 9.88 12.69
CA SER A 8 -45.87 9.55 11.73
C SER A 8 -44.62 10.41 11.91
N LEU A 9 -44.77 11.70 12.23
CA LEU A 9 -43.65 12.60 12.48
C LEU A 9 -42.88 12.22 13.76
N LEU A 10 -43.59 11.85 14.83
CA LEU A 10 -42.96 11.39 16.08
C LEU A 10 -42.18 10.09 15.91
N LEU A 11 -42.67 9.15 15.09
CA LEU A 11 -41.92 7.92 14.78
C LEU A 11 -40.65 8.20 13.96
N TRP A 12 -40.71 9.17 13.04
CA TRP A 12 -39.56 9.59 12.24
C TRP A 12 -38.48 10.22 13.11
N GLU A 13 -38.84 11.08 14.06
CA GLU A 13 -37.89 11.78 14.93
C GLU A 13 -37.11 10.80 15.84
N GLY A 14 -37.70 9.63 16.14
CA GLY A 14 -37.08 8.57 16.92
C GLY A 14 -36.28 7.55 16.11
N ALA A 15 -36.14 7.73 14.78
CA ALA A 15 -35.42 6.80 13.92
C ALA A 15 -33.90 6.90 14.13
N VAL A 16 -33.25 5.78 14.45
CA VAL A 16 -31.79 5.70 14.59
C VAL A 16 -31.18 5.70 13.17
N PRO A 17 -30.18 6.56 12.89
CA PRO A 17 -29.52 6.57 11.60
C PRO A 17 -28.59 5.36 11.44
N ARG A 18 -28.30 5.01 10.18
CA ARG A 18 -27.32 3.98 9.83
C ARG A 18 -25.98 4.25 10.52
N PRO A 19 -25.45 3.31 11.32
CA PRO A 19 -24.15 3.49 11.95
C PRO A 19 -23.02 3.37 10.92
N VAL A 20 -21.86 3.91 11.27
CA VAL A 20 -20.64 3.81 10.48
C VAL A 20 -19.59 3.08 11.32
N VAL A 21 -18.92 2.10 10.69
CA VAL A 21 -17.85 1.33 11.32
C VAL A 21 -16.50 1.74 10.75
N GLN A 22 -15.58 2.10 11.62
CA GLN A 22 -14.18 2.35 11.31
C GLN A 22 -13.32 1.17 11.78
N VAL A 23 -12.39 0.75 10.93
CA VAL A 23 -11.50 -0.39 11.18
C VAL A 23 -10.09 0.14 11.44
N PHE A 24 -9.53 -0.19 12.61
CA PHE A 24 -8.17 0.18 13.00
C PHE A 24 -7.33 -1.08 13.21
N ILE A 25 -6.18 -1.17 12.55
CA ILE A 25 -5.25 -2.29 12.67
C ILE A 25 -4.16 -1.94 13.68
N ALA A 26 -3.91 -2.83 14.64
CA ALA A 26 -2.77 -2.67 15.53
C ALA A 26 -1.48 -3.09 14.80
N VAL A 27 -0.51 -2.20 14.73
CA VAL A 27 0.82 -2.51 14.18
C VAL A 27 1.72 -2.98 15.31
N SER A 28 2.20 -4.23 15.21
CA SER A 28 3.26 -4.73 16.09
C SER A 28 4.62 -4.32 15.53
N GLY A 29 5.49 -3.75 16.37
CA GLY A 29 6.86 -3.37 16.00
C GLY A 29 7.87 -4.52 16.02
N ASP A 30 7.39 -5.77 16.14
CA ASP A 30 8.26 -6.95 16.22
C ASP A 30 8.83 -7.35 14.84
N ALA A 31 10.00 -7.97 14.84
CA ALA A 31 10.71 -8.38 13.63
C ALA A 31 10.00 -9.53 12.88
N GLN A 32 9.10 -10.24 13.56
CA GLN A 32 8.30 -11.32 12.97
C GLN A 32 6.86 -10.83 12.73
N PRO A 33 6.28 -11.00 11.53
CA PRO A 33 4.88 -10.69 11.31
C PRO A 33 3.99 -11.50 12.27
N PRO A 34 3.01 -10.86 12.92
CA PRO A 34 2.16 -11.54 13.88
C PRO A 34 1.33 -12.61 13.17
N LYS A 35 1.13 -13.76 13.84
CA LYS A 35 0.31 -14.87 13.32
C LYS A 35 -1.17 -14.49 13.18
N THR A 36 -1.60 -13.49 13.96
CA THR A 36 -2.95 -12.95 13.97
C THR A 36 -2.90 -11.44 13.81
N CYS A 37 -3.91 -10.89 13.17
CA CYS A 37 -4.10 -9.47 12.97
C CYS A 37 -5.00 -8.93 14.09
N GLN A 38 -4.45 -8.06 14.94
CA GLN A 38 -5.24 -7.39 15.96
C GLN A 38 -5.97 -6.20 15.35
N VAL A 39 -7.30 -6.19 15.48
CA VAL A 39 -8.18 -5.17 14.89
C VAL A 39 -9.08 -4.57 15.96
N PHE A 40 -9.25 -3.25 15.91
CA PHE A 40 -10.24 -2.51 16.67
C PHE A 40 -11.30 -1.96 15.73
N LEU A 41 -12.56 -2.32 15.97
CA LEU A 41 -13.71 -1.81 15.24
C LEU A 41 -14.37 -0.74 16.09
N SER A 42 -14.48 0.49 15.58
CA SER A 42 -15.19 1.58 16.23
C SER A 42 -16.48 1.86 15.49
N CYS A 43 -17.60 1.81 16.20
CA CYS A 43 -18.91 2.13 15.64
C CYS A 43 -19.36 3.49 16.12
N TRP A 44 -19.99 4.29 15.25
CA TRP A 44 -20.62 5.53 15.67
C TRP A 44 -21.87 5.78 14.83
N ALA A 45 -22.90 6.37 15.44
CA ALA A 45 -24.07 6.84 14.71
C ALA A 45 -24.05 8.38 14.63
N PRO A 46 -24.32 8.98 13.47
CA PRO A 46 -24.35 10.43 13.34
C PRO A 46 -25.52 11.04 14.10
N ASN A 47 -25.30 12.21 14.71
CA ASN A 47 -26.37 13.10 15.20
C ASN A 47 -27.28 12.48 16.28
N ILE A 48 -26.76 11.53 17.08
CA ILE A 48 -27.50 10.90 18.19
C ILE A 48 -26.52 10.44 19.29
N SER A 49 -26.86 10.67 20.56
CA SER A 49 -26.03 10.28 21.72
C SER A 49 -26.67 9.19 22.58
N ASP A 50 -28.00 9.13 22.61
CA ASP A 50 -28.77 8.29 23.54
C ASP A 50 -29.18 6.97 22.87
N ILE A 51 -28.18 6.22 22.42
CA ILE A 51 -28.33 4.94 21.76
C ILE A 51 -27.45 3.88 22.41
N THR A 52 -27.88 2.63 22.32
CA THR A 52 -27.12 1.48 22.77
C THR A 52 -26.32 0.92 21.61
N TYR A 53 -25.04 0.65 21.86
CA TYR A 53 -24.13 0.00 20.93
C TYR A 53 -23.96 -1.46 21.31
N SER A 54 -24.19 -2.34 20.34
CA SER A 54 -23.88 -3.75 20.48
C SER A 54 -23.25 -4.26 19.19
N TRP A 55 -22.41 -5.28 19.32
CA TRP A 55 -21.77 -5.95 18.21
C TRP A 55 -22.31 -7.34 18.08
N ARG A 56 -22.42 -7.82 16.85
CA ARG A 56 -22.76 -9.19 16.51
C ARG A 56 -21.69 -9.74 15.58
N ARG A 57 -21.01 -10.80 16.00
CA ARG A 57 -20.20 -11.61 15.07
C ARG A 57 -21.15 -12.45 14.21
N GLU A 58 -21.03 -12.35 12.90
CA GLU A 58 -21.74 -13.22 11.96
C GLU A 58 -20.92 -14.51 11.78
N GLY A 59 -21.50 -15.64 12.18
CA GLY A 59 -20.83 -16.94 12.13
C GLY A 59 -21.12 -17.70 10.84
N THR A 60 -20.18 -18.55 10.42
CA THR A 60 -20.50 -19.69 9.56
C THR A 60 -21.44 -20.62 10.30
N ILE A 61 -22.56 -20.94 9.65
CA ILE A 61 -23.55 -21.94 10.07
C ILE A 61 -22.87 -23.31 10.08
N ASP A 62 -22.16 -23.65 11.16
CA ASP A 62 -21.90 -25.05 11.47
C ASP A 62 -23.20 -25.64 12.03
N LEU A 63 -23.68 -26.66 11.33
CA LEU A 63 -24.87 -27.41 11.64
C LEU A 63 -24.83 -27.86 13.12
N ASP A 64 -25.92 -27.58 13.83
CA ASP A 64 -26.30 -28.11 15.17
C ASP A 64 -26.17 -27.21 16.41
N ILE A 65 -25.79 -25.93 16.29
CA ILE A 65 -25.92 -25.00 17.44
C ILE A 65 -26.61 -23.70 16.99
N LYS A 66 -27.69 -23.38 17.71
CA LYS A 66 -28.54 -22.16 17.62
C LYS A 66 -27.82 -20.98 16.95
N PRO A 67 -28.41 -20.29 15.95
CA PRO A 67 -27.84 -19.08 15.35
C PRO A 67 -27.93 -17.92 16.35
N GLY A 68 -27.12 -17.99 17.42
CA GLY A 68 -26.87 -16.92 18.35
C GLY A 68 -25.52 -16.35 17.99
N GLY A 69 -25.51 -15.28 17.18
CA GLY A 69 -24.31 -14.47 17.04
C GLY A 69 -23.79 -14.08 18.42
N LEU A 70 -22.48 -14.09 18.61
CA LEU A 70 -21.90 -13.62 19.86
C LEU A 70 -22.15 -12.11 19.94
N PHE A 71 -22.97 -11.71 20.91
CA PHE A 71 -23.23 -10.30 21.19
C PHE A 71 -22.21 -9.76 22.16
N MET A 72 -21.65 -8.60 21.85
CA MET A 72 -20.69 -7.89 22.71
C MET A 72 -21.13 -6.44 22.83
N ASP A 73 -21.25 -5.94 24.04
CA ASP A 73 -21.69 -4.56 24.27
C ASP A 73 -20.55 -3.56 24.12
N GLY A 74 -20.89 -2.36 23.67
CA GLY A 74 -19.97 -1.23 23.62
C GLY A 74 -19.72 -0.68 22.22
N GLN A 75 -19.17 0.53 22.19
CA GLN A 75 -18.92 1.27 20.96
C GLN A 75 -17.72 0.72 20.18
N VAL A 76 -16.74 0.15 20.88
CA VAL A 76 -15.49 -0.36 20.32
C VAL A 76 -15.35 -1.84 20.59
N LEU A 77 -15.01 -2.61 19.56
CA LEU A 77 -14.78 -4.05 19.63
C LEU A 77 -13.33 -4.38 19.23
N SER A 78 -12.62 -5.11 20.10
CA SER A 78 -11.26 -5.60 19.85
C SER A 78 -11.29 -7.09 19.48
N VAL A 79 -10.73 -7.46 18.33
CA VAL A 79 -10.68 -8.84 17.83
C VAL A 79 -9.30 -9.19 17.30
N SER A 80 -8.90 -10.45 17.46
CA SER A 80 -7.70 -11.01 16.83
C SER A 80 -8.15 -11.94 15.71
N LEU A 81 -7.78 -11.62 14.47
CA LEU A 81 -8.19 -12.36 13.28
C LEU A 81 -7.04 -13.23 12.77
N GLY A 82 -7.31 -14.50 12.51
CA GLY A 82 -6.37 -15.42 11.88
C GLY A 82 -6.73 -15.74 10.43
N PRO A 83 -5.88 -16.50 9.71
CA PRO A 83 -6.13 -16.89 8.32
C PRO A 83 -7.43 -17.66 8.06
N GLY A 84 -8.06 -18.22 9.10
CA GLY A 84 -9.37 -18.88 9.02
C GLY A 84 -10.55 -17.89 9.03
N ASP A 85 -10.34 -16.65 9.43
CA ASP A 85 -11.41 -15.65 9.62
C ASP A 85 -11.69 -14.82 8.37
N LYS A 86 -11.25 -15.27 7.17
CA LYS A 86 -11.31 -14.46 5.94
C LYS A 86 -12.72 -14.06 5.49
N GLY A 87 -13.74 -14.77 5.98
CA GLY A 87 -15.15 -14.49 5.67
C GLY A 87 -15.97 -14.07 6.89
N VAL A 88 -15.33 -13.84 8.04
CA VAL A 88 -16.05 -13.48 9.26
C VAL A 88 -16.44 -12.02 9.22
N ALA A 89 -17.73 -11.76 9.23
CA ALA A 89 -18.28 -10.41 9.26
C ALA A 89 -18.68 -10.02 10.69
N TYR A 90 -18.58 -8.73 10.98
CA TYR A 90 -19.04 -8.14 12.24
C TYR A 90 -20.06 -7.07 11.95
N SER A 91 -21.19 -7.13 12.64
CA SER A 91 -22.27 -6.16 12.52
C SER A 91 -22.32 -5.32 13.79
N CYS A 92 -22.12 -4.00 13.67
CA CYS A 92 -22.48 -3.07 14.73
C CYS A 92 -23.99 -2.82 14.64
N ILE A 93 -24.68 -2.92 15.76
CA ILE A 93 -26.09 -2.65 15.92
C ILE A 93 -26.22 -1.45 16.87
N VAL A 94 -26.90 -0.42 16.39
CA VAL A 94 -27.27 0.76 17.17
C VAL A 94 -28.78 0.76 17.38
N SER A 95 -29.22 0.92 18.61
CA SER A 95 -30.65 0.88 18.94
C SER A 95 -31.04 1.91 19.97
N ASN A 96 -32.28 2.38 19.86
CA ASN A 96 -33.00 3.11 20.90
C ASN A 96 -34.34 2.39 21.18
N PRO A 97 -35.18 2.85 22.13
CA PRO A 97 -36.45 2.20 22.43
C PRO A 97 -37.46 2.16 21.27
N VAL A 98 -37.23 2.93 20.20
CA VAL A 98 -38.18 3.14 19.10
C VAL A 98 -37.75 2.39 17.83
N SER A 99 -36.45 2.35 17.54
CA SER A 99 -35.89 1.82 16.31
C SER A 99 -34.45 1.33 16.47
N TRP A 100 -33.95 0.63 15.45
CA TRP A 100 -32.60 0.11 15.41
C TRP A 100 -32.09 0.05 13.97
N ASP A 101 -30.78 0.14 13.80
CA ASP A 101 -30.10 -0.02 12.50
C ASP A 101 -28.74 -0.69 12.71
N LEU A 102 -28.12 -1.15 11.62
CA LEU A 102 -26.86 -1.87 11.67
C LEU A 102 -25.91 -1.51 10.52
N ALA A 103 -24.62 -1.74 10.74
CA ALA A 103 -23.61 -1.75 9.69
C ALA A 103 -22.68 -2.95 9.85
N THR A 104 -22.46 -3.65 8.74
CA THR A 104 -21.65 -4.87 8.68
C THR A 104 -20.33 -4.61 7.97
N VAL A 105 -19.24 -5.14 8.52
CA VAL A 105 -17.90 -5.07 7.93
C VAL A 105 -17.21 -6.43 7.97
N THR A 106 -16.38 -6.70 6.97
CA THR A 106 -15.38 -7.78 6.98
C THR A 106 -14.02 -7.15 7.25
N PRO A 107 -13.47 -7.28 8.48
CA PRO A 107 -12.22 -6.60 8.83
C PRO A 107 -10.96 -7.28 8.29
N TRP A 108 -11.07 -8.53 7.80
CA TRP A 108 -9.92 -9.31 7.35
C TRP A 108 -9.20 -8.69 6.16
N GLU A 109 -9.92 -8.06 5.23
CA GLU A 109 -9.33 -7.41 4.06
C GLU A 109 -8.39 -6.27 4.48
N SER A 110 -8.71 -5.56 5.57
CA SER A 110 -7.87 -4.48 6.09
C SER A 110 -6.53 -4.99 6.64
N CYS A 111 -6.45 -6.27 7.04
CA CYS A 111 -5.20 -6.90 7.45
C CYS A 111 -4.24 -7.18 6.27
N HIS A 112 -4.75 -7.33 5.05
CA HIS A 112 -3.91 -7.57 3.85
C HIS A 112 -3.26 -6.29 3.32
N HIS A 113 -3.93 -5.14 3.47
CA HIS A 113 -3.44 -3.87 2.93
C HIS A 113 -2.26 -3.26 3.70
N GLN A 114 -1.97 -3.72 4.92
CA GLN A 114 -0.85 -3.21 5.74
C GLN A 114 0.49 -3.91 5.45
N ALA A 115 0.52 -4.93 4.58
CA ALA A 115 1.75 -5.61 4.18
C ALA A 115 2.48 -4.90 3.02
N ALA A 116 2.16 -3.65 2.70
CA ALA A 116 3.09 -2.80 1.97
C ALA A 116 4.11 -2.27 2.99
N PRO A 117 5.40 -2.68 2.91
CA PRO A 117 6.43 -2.20 3.81
C PRO A 117 6.74 -0.74 3.47
N GLY A 118 5.92 0.17 3.98
CA GLY A 118 6.17 1.60 3.96
C GLY A 118 7.23 1.96 5.01
N MET A 119 8.44 1.43 4.84
CA MET A 119 9.72 1.92 5.36
C MET A 119 10.77 1.04 4.66
N ALA A 120 11.30 1.50 3.52
CA ALA A 120 12.48 0.86 2.95
C ALA A 120 13.55 0.81 4.04
N SER A 121 13.92 -0.40 4.47
CA SER A 121 14.95 -0.59 5.48
C SER A 121 16.19 0.17 5.03
N TYR A 122 16.87 0.90 5.93
CA TYR A 122 18.10 1.61 5.61
C TYR A 122 19.12 0.72 4.87
N LYS A 123 19.10 -0.60 5.14
CA LYS A 123 19.93 -1.59 4.44
C LYS A 123 19.57 -1.77 2.97
N ASP A 124 18.29 -1.65 2.62
CA ASP A 124 17.77 -1.75 1.25
C ASP A 124 18.09 -0.47 0.46
N VAL A 125 17.92 0.69 1.09
CA VAL A 125 18.35 1.98 0.53
C VAL A 125 19.87 1.98 0.31
N LEU A 126 20.64 1.50 1.29
CA LEU A 126 22.10 1.39 1.18
C LEU A 126 22.53 0.42 0.06
N LEU A 127 21.82 -0.72 -0.09
CA LEU A 127 22.07 -1.70 -1.15
C LEU A 127 21.80 -1.15 -2.56
N VAL A 128 20.92 -0.16 -2.72
CA VAL A 128 20.69 0.49 -4.02
C VAL A 128 21.61 1.69 -4.23
N VAL A 129 21.79 2.53 -3.21
CA VAL A 129 22.56 3.77 -3.32
C VAL A 129 24.06 3.48 -3.49
N VAL A 130 24.61 2.49 -2.78
CA VAL A 130 26.05 2.18 -2.85
C VAL A 130 26.47 1.72 -4.25
N PRO A 131 25.82 0.74 -4.90
CA PRO A 131 26.17 0.34 -6.27
C PRO A 131 25.99 1.47 -7.29
N VAL A 132 24.91 2.25 -7.18
CA VAL A 132 24.66 3.38 -8.09
C VAL A 132 25.77 4.43 -7.95
N LEU A 133 26.16 4.80 -6.74
CA LEU A 133 27.25 5.75 -6.49
C LEU A 133 28.59 5.21 -7.00
N LEU A 134 28.86 3.92 -6.81
CA LEU A 134 30.08 3.27 -7.29
C LEU A 134 30.17 3.33 -8.84
N LEU A 135 29.05 3.07 -9.52
CA LEU A 135 28.97 3.13 -10.98
C LEU A 135 29.20 4.57 -11.50
N VAL A 136 28.65 5.58 -10.83
CA VAL A 136 28.87 6.99 -11.19
C VAL A 136 30.35 7.38 -11.02
N ILE A 137 31.00 6.93 -9.95
CA ILE A 137 32.42 7.20 -9.72
C ILE A 137 33.28 6.51 -10.80
N LEU A 138 33.00 5.24 -11.14
CA LEU A 138 33.73 4.52 -12.19
C LEU A 138 33.53 5.14 -13.58
N ALA A 139 32.32 5.60 -13.89
CA ALA A 139 32.03 6.31 -15.14
C ALA A 139 32.76 7.66 -15.20
N GLY A 140 32.79 8.41 -14.09
CA GLY A 140 33.51 9.68 -14.00
C GLY A 140 35.03 9.51 -14.16
N LEU A 141 35.61 8.50 -13.51
CA LEU A 141 37.04 8.20 -13.61
C LEU A 141 37.42 7.72 -15.02
N SER A 142 36.62 6.86 -15.64
CA SER A 142 36.87 6.40 -17.02
C SER A 142 36.76 7.54 -18.04
N ALA A 143 35.77 8.43 -17.88
CA ALA A 143 35.67 9.65 -18.69
C ALA A 143 36.86 10.59 -18.48
N TRP A 144 37.41 10.66 -17.27
CA TRP A 144 38.63 11.43 -16.98
C TRP A 144 39.87 10.81 -17.61
N HIS A 145 40.02 9.49 -17.54
CA HIS A 145 41.16 8.77 -18.12
C HIS A 145 41.15 8.74 -19.65
N TRP A 146 39.98 8.80 -20.28
CA TRP A 146 39.83 8.86 -21.74
C TRP A 146 39.67 10.30 -22.29
N GLY A 147 39.54 11.29 -21.39
CA GLY A 147 39.07 12.64 -21.70
C GLY A 147 40.07 13.65 -22.28
N PRO A 148 41.42 13.52 -22.15
CA PRO A 148 42.32 14.44 -22.84
C PRO A 148 43.44 13.76 -23.65
N CYS A 149 43.16 12.66 -24.34
CA CYS A 149 44.02 12.13 -25.41
C CYS A 149 43.32 12.15 -26.78
N SER A 150 42.85 13.32 -27.22
CA SER A 150 42.55 13.50 -28.65
C SER A 150 42.66 14.97 -29.03
N GLY A 151 43.88 15.39 -29.33
CA GLY A 151 44.16 16.76 -29.74
C GLY A 151 45.45 16.89 -30.51
N LYS A 152 45.60 16.20 -31.65
CA LYS A 152 46.34 16.70 -32.84
C LYS A 152 46.45 15.69 -33.99
N LYS A 153 45.79 16.00 -35.11
CA LYS A 153 46.39 16.33 -36.43
C LYS A 153 45.36 16.07 -37.53
N LYS A 154 44.74 17.14 -38.06
CA LYS A 154 44.31 17.15 -39.45
C LYS A 154 45.54 17.48 -40.29
N LYS A 155 45.85 16.60 -41.24
CA LYS A 155 46.95 16.71 -42.20
C LYS A 155 46.30 17.22 -43.49
N ASP A 156 46.60 18.45 -43.89
CA ASP A 156 46.14 18.99 -45.16
C ASP A 156 46.75 18.17 -46.32
N VAL A 157 45.88 17.72 -47.20
CA VAL A 157 46.16 17.05 -48.47
C VAL A 157 46.12 18.12 -49.55
N GLY A 158 47.14 18.18 -50.40
CA GLY A 158 47.06 18.92 -51.66
C GLY A 158 48.40 19.26 -52.31
N ALA A 159 48.96 18.33 -53.07
CA ALA A 159 49.63 18.58 -54.35
C ALA A 159 49.90 17.22 -55.02
N GLY A 160 49.13 16.91 -56.06
CA GLY A 160 49.41 15.77 -56.92
C GLY A 160 50.48 16.14 -57.95
N GLU A 161 51.14 15.13 -58.50
CA GLU A 161 51.38 15.01 -59.95
C GLU A 161 51.93 13.61 -60.27
N VAL A 162 51.12 12.86 -61.01
CA VAL A 162 51.33 11.84 -62.07
C VAL A 162 52.74 11.21 -62.26
N ALA A 163 52.74 9.87 -62.43
CA ALA A 163 53.84 8.92 -62.73
C ALA A 163 54.28 8.91 -64.23
N PRO A 164 55.03 7.93 -64.81
CA PRO A 164 55.88 6.81 -64.33
C PRO A 164 57.22 6.60 -65.14
N GLU A 165 57.92 5.47 -64.86
CA GLU A 165 58.90 4.70 -65.70
C GLU A 165 60.35 5.21 -65.90
N THR A 166 61.36 4.40 -65.51
CA THR A 166 62.29 3.59 -66.37
C THR A 166 63.24 4.53 -67.13
N GLU A 167 64.59 4.55 -66.93
CA GLU A 167 65.64 3.77 -67.64
C GLU A 167 67.00 3.86 -66.87
N ASN A 168 67.84 2.81 -66.96
CA ASN A 168 69.26 2.74 -66.50
C ASN A 168 70.19 3.11 -67.69
N PRO A 169 71.45 3.57 -67.55
CA PRO A 169 72.54 2.66 -67.12
C PRO A 169 73.80 3.28 -66.43
N LEU A 170 74.60 2.35 -65.89
CA LEU A 170 76.05 2.31 -65.60
C LEU A 170 76.91 3.54 -65.96
N VAL A 171 77.79 3.92 -65.01
CA VAL A 171 79.28 4.03 -65.09
C VAL A 171 79.71 4.46 -63.66
N GLY A 172 80.48 3.69 -62.87
CA GLY A 172 81.93 3.47 -62.95
C GLY A 172 82.60 4.01 -61.67
N LEU A 173 83.15 3.10 -60.85
CA LEU A 173 83.97 3.30 -59.62
C LEU A 173 85.24 4.15 -59.86
N PRO A 174 86.07 4.50 -58.84
CA PRO A 174 85.97 4.29 -57.39
C PRO A 174 85.86 5.58 -56.53
#